data_AF-W2J0H4-F1
#
_entry.id   AF-W2J0H4-F1
#
_cell.length_a   1.000
_cell.length_b   1.000
_cell.length_c   1.000
_cell.angle_alpha   90.00
_cell.angle_beta   90.00
_cell.angle_gamma   90.00
#
_symmetry.space_group_name_H-M   'P 1'
#
loop_
_entity.id
_entity.type
_entity.pdbx_description
1 polymer ?
#
loop_
_entity_poly.entity_id
_entity_poly.type
_entity_poly.pdbx_seq_one_letter_code
_entity_poly.pdbx_strand_id
1 'polypeptide(L)' 'MQTQPSLRLTFHLKRKATYVLGASRVNVLATPVPSYSQDDGAMAYNGITSFEEDGDTREYSLVDYTWRTGVQTSVLEDPY' A
#
# COMPACT_ATOMS: atom_id res chain seq x y z
N MET A 1 3.94 5.29 24.54
CA MET A 1 5.09 5.34 23.62
C MET A 1 4.96 4.17 22.66
N GLN A 2 5.06 4.40 21.35
CA GLN A 2 5.03 3.32 20.35
C GLN A 2 6.39 2.61 20.36
N THR A 3 6.41 1.31 20.70
CA THR A 3 7.63 0.51 20.90
C THR A 3 8.15 -0.16 19.63
N GLN A 4 7.37 -0.18 18.55
CA GLN A 4 7.72 -0.83 17.29
C GLN A 4 7.80 0.14 16.11
N PRO A 5 8.74 -0.07 15.17
CA PRO A 5 8.92 0.81 14.04
C PRO A 5 7.83 0.60 12.98
N SER A 6 7.53 1.64 12.23
CA SER A 6 6.78 1.50 10.98
C SER A 6 7.63 0.82 9.91
N LEU A 7 7.01 0.03 9.04
CA LEU A 7 7.66 -0.64 7.94
C LEU A 7 7.35 0.09 6.64
N ARG A 8 8.38 0.38 5.83
CA ARG A 8 8.23 0.92 4.47
C ARG A 8 8.91 0.01 3.48
N LEU A 9 8.13 -0.55 2.56
CA LEU A 9 8.62 -1.45 1.52
C LEU A 9 8.28 -0.85 0.15
N THR A 10 9.24 -0.86 -0.77
CA THR A 10 9.04 -0.40 -2.15
C THR A 10 9.55 -1.48 -3.09
N PHE A 11 8.66 -1.96 -3.96
CA PHE A 11 8.97 -2.96 -4.96
C PHE A 11 8.81 -2.37 -6.35
N HIS A 12 9.76 -2.67 -7.22
CA HIS A 12 9.67 -2.39 -8.65
C HIS A 12 9.52 -3.72 -9.37
N LEU A 13 8.36 -3.95 -9.97
CA LEU A 13 8.08 -5.22 -10.65
C LEU A 13 8.28 -5.04 -12.16
N LYS A 14 9.33 -5.68 -12.69
CA LYS A 14 9.56 -5.75 -14.14
C LYS A 14 8.78 -6.93 -14.71
N ARG A 15 7.75 -6.67 -15.50
CA ARG A 15 6.99 -7.72 -16.22
C ARG A 15 7.85 -8.29 -17.36
N LYS A 16 7.80 -9.60 -17.57
CA LYS A 16 8.62 -10.27 -18.60
C LYS A 16 8.06 -9.97 -20.01
N ALA A 17 8.75 -9.07 -20.71
CA ALA A 17 9.01 -8.97 -22.15
C ALA A 17 7.92 -9.32 -23.20
N THR A 18 6.64 -8.98 -22.98
CA THR A 18 5.67 -8.86 -24.10
C THR A 18 4.81 -7.60 -24.05
N TYR A 19 5.05 -6.69 -23.10
CA TYR A 19 4.37 -5.40 -23.01
C TYR A 19 5.41 -4.29 -23.06
N VAL A 20 5.31 -3.42 -24.07
CA VAL A 20 6.31 -2.41 -24.43
C VAL A 20 6.32 -1.20 -23.47
N LEU A 21 5.34 -1.07 -22.58
CA LEU A 21 5.20 0.06 -21.66
C LEU A 21 4.67 -0.44 -20.31
N GLY A 22 5.31 -0.06 -19.21
CA GLY A 22 4.74 -0.25 -17.87
C GLY A 22 5.62 -1.06 -16.90
N ALA A 23 6.41 -0.33 -16.10
CA ALA A 23 6.92 -0.84 -14.83
C ALA A 23 5.84 -0.63 -13.77
N SER A 24 5.53 -1.66 -12.97
CA SER A 24 4.61 -1.48 -11.85
C SER A 24 5.40 -1.12 -10.60
N ARG A 25 4.93 -0.10 -9.87
CA ARG A 25 5.49 0.27 -8.58
C ARG A 25 4.52 -0.08 -7.47
N VAL A 26 5.00 -0.81 -6.48
CA VAL A 26 4.25 -1.10 -5.26
C VAL A 26 4.93 -0.40 -4.10
N ASN A 27 4.20 0.45 -3.38
CA ASN A 27 4.68 1.01 -2.12
C ASN A 27 3.77 0.52 -0.98
N VAL A 28 4.37 0.02 0.10
CA VAL A 28 3.66 -0.41 1.30
C VAL A 28 4.18 0.40 2.48
N LEU A 29 3.28 1.02 3.22
CA LEU A 29 3.53 1.62 4.53
C LEU A 29 2.71 0.86 5.56
N ALA A 30 3.37 0.26 6.54
CA ALA A 30 2.71 -0.44 7.64
C ALA A 30 3.02 0.25 8.97
N THR A 31 1.98 0.54 9.74
CA THR A 31 2.06 1.13 11.08
C THR A 31 1.63 0.09 12.11
N PRO A 32 2.43 -0.16 13.16
CA PRO A 32 2.05 -1.12 14.18
C PRO A 32 0.81 -0.65 14.92
N VAL A 33 -0.08 -1.58 15.24
CA VAL A 33 -1.26 -1.38 16.06
C VAL A 33 -1.30 -2.44 17.17
N PRO A 34 -1.87 -2.12 18.34
CA PRO A 34 -2.05 -3.11 19.40
C PRO A 34 -2.80 -4.31 18.85
N SER A 35 -2.25 -5.51 19.00
CA SER A 35 -3.01 -6.72 18.69
C SER A 35 -3.97 -7.00 19.85
N TYR A 36 -5.18 -7.45 19.53
CA TYR A 36 -6.15 -7.95 20.52
C TYR A 36 -5.99 -9.47 20.75
N SER A 37 -5.01 -10.11 20.10
CA SER A 37 -4.76 -11.54 20.25
C SER A 37 -4.00 -11.84 21.55
N GLN A 38 -4.43 -12.88 22.27
CA GLN A 38 -3.90 -13.30 23.58
C GLN A 38 -2.43 -13.79 23.57
N ASP A 39 -1.78 -13.86 22.40
CA ASP A 39 -0.35 -14.10 22.35
C ASP A 39 0.39 -12.81 22.70
N ASP A 40 0.92 -12.77 23.93
CA ASP A 40 1.56 -11.66 24.65
C ASP A 40 2.76 -10.97 23.94
N GLY A 41 3.01 -11.29 22.66
CA GLY A 41 4.05 -10.70 21.84
C GLY A 41 3.68 -10.54 20.35
N ALA A 42 2.50 -10.96 19.90
CA ALA A 42 2.07 -10.77 18.52
C ALA A 42 1.66 -9.31 18.30
N MET A 43 2.19 -8.66 17.27
CA MET A 43 1.83 -7.28 16.93
C MET A 43 1.14 -7.23 15.57
N ALA A 44 0.05 -6.47 15.51
CA ALA A 44 -0.71 -6.25 14.30
C ALA A 44 -0.18 -5.02 13.57
N TYR A 45 -0.44 -4.94 12.27
CA TYR A 45 -0.07 -3.78 11.47
C TYR A 45 -1.24 -3.35 10.60
N ASN A 46 -1.58 -2.07 10.68
CA ASN A 46 -2.39 -1.44 9.65
C ASN A 46 -1.48 -1.04 8.51
N GLY A 47 -1.96 -1.20 7.28
CA GLY A 47 -1.17 -1.00 6.07
C GLY A 47 -1.87 -0.08 5.08
N ILE A 48 -1.09 0.72 4.36
CA ILE A 48 -1.51 1.38 3.13
C ILE A 48 -0.58 0.87 2.04
N THR A 49 -1.17 0.40 0.94
CA THR A 49 -0.46 -0.11 -0.23
C THR A 49 -0.93 0.68 -1.45
N SER A 50 0.00 1.32 -2.16
CA SER A 50 -0.28 1.91 -3.46
C SER A 50 0.32 1.06 -4.57
N PHE A 51 -0.44 0.91 -5.65
CA PHE A 51 -0.05 0.24 -6.87
C PHE A 51 -0.17 1.22 -8.04
N GLU A 52 0.97 1.56 -8.65
CA GLU A 52 1.04 2.41 -9.82
C GLU A 52 1.23 1.55 -11.08
N GLU A 53 0.32 1.73 -12.04
CA GLU A 53 0.32 1.05 -13.33
C GLU A 53 -0.15 2.02 -14.41
N ASP A 54 0.67 2.21 -15.45
CA ASP A 54 0.34 3.02 -16.63
C ASP A 54 -0.13 4.46 -16.33
N GLY A 55 0.35 5.03 -15.21
CA GLY A 55 -0.01 6.37 -14.73
C GLY A 55 -1.19 6.40 -13.76
N ASP A 56 -1.94 5.31 -13.64
CA ASP A 56 -3.02 5.17 -12.67
C ASP A 56 -2.48 4.66 -11.32
N THR A 57 -2.91 5.29 -10.23
CA THR A 57 -2.59 4.84 -8.86
C THR A 57 -3.83 4.25 -8.19
N ARG A 58 -3.74 3.00 -7.76
CA ARG A 58 -4.74 2.32 -6.93
C ARG A 58 -4.25 2.23 -5.50
N GLU A 59 -5.09 2.59 -4.54
CA GLU A 59 -4.76 2.50 -3.12
C GLU A 59 -5.59 1.42 -2.43
N TYR A 60 -4.91 0.64 -1.59
CA TYR A 60 -5.49 -0.39 -0.74
C TYR A 60 -5.07 -0.10 0.68
N SER A 61 -6.01 -0.16 1.62
CA SER A 61 -5.69 -0.11 3.04
C SER A 61 -6.10 -1.40 3.72
N LEU A 62 -5.28 -1.82 4.68
CA LEU A 62 -5.56 -2.88 5.63
C LEU A 62 -5.73 -2.22 6.99
N VAL A 63 -6.94 -2.32 7.55
CA VAL A 63 -7.27 -1.79 8.88
C VAL A 63 -7.92 -2.91 9.67
N ASP A 64 -7.36 -3.25 10.83
CA ASP A 64 -7.90 -4.28 11.72
C ASP A 64 -8.24 -5.57 10.97
N TYR A 65 -7.27 -6.06 10.17
CA TYR A 65 -7.38 -7.27 9.34
C TYR A 65 -8.43 -7.19 8.20
N THR A 66 -8.99 -6.02 7.93
CA THR A 66 -10.00 -5.79 6.89
C THR A 66 -9.45 -4.93 5.75
N TRP A 67 -9.60 -5.42 4.52
CA TRP A 67 -9.21 -4.67 3.32
C TRP A 67 -10.24 -3.61 2.93
N ARG A 68 -9.76 -2.42 2.57
CA ARG A 68 -10.56 -1.34 1.98
C ARG A 68 -9.89 -0.86 0.70
N THR A 69 -10.67 -0.62 -0.34
CA THR A 69 -10.19 -0.12 -1.64
C THR A 69 -10.53 1.35 -1.80
N GLY A 70 -9.56 2.15 -2.25
CA GLY A 70 -9.73 3.54 -2.65
C GLY A 70 -9.20 3.72 -4.07
N VAL A 71 -10.04 4.18 -4.98
CA VAL A 71 -9.59 4.59 -6.31
C VAL A 71 -9.32 6.09 -6.25
N GLN A 72 -8.05 6.49 -6.32
CA GLN A 72 -7.70 7.90 -6.50
C GLN A 72 -7.60 8.16 -8.01
N THR A 73 -8.70 8.56 -8.63
CA THR A 73 -8.65 9.17 -9.96
C THR A 73 -7.99 10.53 -9.83
N SER A 74 -6.76 10.67 -10.34
CA SER A 74 -6.19 11.99 -10.62
C SER A 74 -7.04 12.62 -11.72
N VAL A 75 -8.06 13.39 -11.32
CA VAL A 75 -8.71 14.33 -12.22
C VAL A 75 -7.68 15.42 -12.45
N LEU A 76 -7.01 15.40 -13.61
CA LEU A 76 -6.37 16.59 -14.13
C LEU A 76 -7.50 17.60 -14.34
N GLU A 77 -7.72 18.49 -13.37
CA GLU A 77 -8.54 19.68 -13.60
C GLU A 77 -7.78 20.52 -14.63
N ASP A 78 -8.26 20.46 -15.87
CA ASP A 78 -7.81 21.32 -16.96
C ASP A 78 -8.20 22.76 -16.60
N PRO A 79 -7.23 23.68 -16.41
CA PRO A 79 -7.55 25.07 -16.11
C PRO A 79 -7.90 25.76 -17.43
N TYR A 80 -9.18 25.76 -17.78
CA TYR A 80 -9.74 26.77 -18.69
C TYR A 80 -10.38 27.91 -17.89
#